data_AF-A0A420HNV8-F1
#
_entry.id   AF-A0A420HNV8-F1
#
_cell.length_a   1.000
_cell.length_b   1.000
_cell.length_c   1.000
_cell.angle_alpha   90.00
_cell.angle_beta   90.00
_cell.angle_gamma   90.00
#
_symmetry.space_group_name_H-M   'P 1'
#
loop_
_entity.id
_entity.type
_entity.pdbx_description
1 polymer ?
#
loop_
_entity_poly.entity_id
_entity_poly.type
_entity_poly.pdbx_seq_one_letter_code
_entity_poly.pdbx_strand_id
1 'polypeptide(L)'
;MPITVLTDRQVKFLLNNLTTAEVQTLQDSMRCALHEYATGASSSQVSTDDQPNKTIVSARNGTTTLFMPSIITGSMGIKGTSSSNALSQF
;
A
#
# COMPACT_ATOMS: atom_id res chain seq x y z
N MET A 1 1.69 -9.03 -20.98
CA MET A 1 1.51 -9.54 -19.59
C MET A 1 0.07 -9.29 -19.19
N PRO A 2 -0.73 -10.32 -18.88
CA PRO A 2 -2.10 -10.13 -18.40
C PRO A 2 -2.11 -9.52 -16.99
N ILE A 3 -3.13 -8.71 -16.69
CA ILE A 3 -3.35 -8.17 -15.34
C ILE A 3 -3.93 -9.29 -14.47
N THR A 4 -3.30 -9.56 -13.34
CA THR A 4 -3.84 -10.50 -12.35
C THR A 4 -4.82 -9.76 -11.44
N VAL A 5 -6.06 -10.25 -11.35
CA VAL A 5 -7.11 -9.65 -10.50
C VAL A 5 -7.44 -10.63 -9.38
N LEU A 6 -7.30 -10.16 -8.14
CA LEU A 6 -7.74 -10.90 -6.94
C LEU A 6 -9.13 -10.39 -6.52
N THR A 7 -10.12 -11.28 -6.56
CA THR A 7 -11.48 -10.98 -6.09
C THR A 7 -11.57 -11.05 -4.57
N ASP A 8 -12.58 -10.39 -3.98
CA ASP A 8 -12.82 -10.42 -2.53
C ASP A 8 -12.91 -11.84 -1.96
N ARG A 9 -13.51 -12.77 -2.71
CA ARG A 9 -13.60 -14.18 -2.30
C ARG A 9 -12.23 -14.84 -2.23
N GLN A 10 -11.36 -14.58 -3.20
CA GLN A 10 -9.99 -15.12 -3.23
C GLN A 10 -9.12 -14.48 -2.14
N VAL A 11 -9.25 -13.16 -1.93
CA VAL A 11 -8.56 -12.47 -0.83
C VAL A 11 -9.00 -13.04 0.52
N LYS A 12 -10.31 -13.20 0.75
CA LYS A 12 -10.85 -13.80 1.98
C LYS A 12 -10.36 -15.24 2.18
N PHE A 13 -10.32 -16.04 1.12
CA PHE A 13 -9.79 -17.39 1.16
C PHE A 13 -8.31 -17.39 1.57
N LEU A 14 -7.47 -16.57 0.93
CA LEU A 14 -6.05 -16.42 1.27
C LEU A 14 -5.88 -16.04 2.74
N LEU A 15 -6.54 -14.98 3.19
CA LEU A 15 -6.40 -14.48 4.56
C LEU A 15 -6.81 -15.50 5.63
N ASN A 16 -7.85 -16.31 5.37
CA ASN A 16 -8.30 -17.35 6.31
C ASN A 16 -7.39 -18.60 6.32
N ASN A 17 -6.54 -18.78 5.31
CA ASN A 17 -5.68 -19.95 5.18
C ASN A 17 -4.19 -19.61 5.35
N LEU A 18 -3.85 -18.39 5.79
CA LEU A 18 -2.48 -18.01 6.10
C LEU A 18 -1.93 -18.89 7.22
N THR A 19 -0.79 -19.52 6.95
CA THR A 19 -0.02 -20.24 7.96
C THR A 19 0.75 -19.27 8.85
N THR A 20 1.13 -19.71 10.05
CA THR A 20 1.97 -18.90 10.95
C THR A 20 3.29 -18.50 10.31
N ALA A 21 3.90 -19.38 9.51
CA ALA A 21 5.14 -19.09 8.80
C ALA A 21 4.98 -17.99 7.74
N GLU A 22 3.87 -17.98 7.00
CA GLU A 22 3.58 -16.92 6.02
C GLU A 22 3.33 -15.58 6.70
N VAL A 23 2.64 -15.58 7.84
CA VAL A 23 2.44 -14.35 8.63
C VAL A 23 3.78 -13.80 9.13
N GLN A 24 4.67 -14.66 9.64
CA GLN A 24 6.02 -14.25 10.05
C GLN A 24 6.83 -13.69 8.87
N THR A 25 6.77 -14.35 7.72
CA THR A 25 7.44 -13.89 6.50
C THR A 25 6.94 -12.51 6.06
N LEU A 26 5.62 -12.27 6.15
CA LEU A 26 5.04 -10.96 5.85
C LEU A 26 5.52 -9.89 6.84
N GLN A 27 5.51 -10.21 8.14
CA GLN A 27 5.99 -9.30 9.18
C GLN A 27 7.47 -8.94 8.99
N ASP A 28 8.31 -9.91 8.66
CA ASP A 28 9.73 -9.70 8.43
C ASP A 28 9.97 -8.84 7.18
N SER A 29 9.24 -9.11 6.10
CA SER A 29 9.27 -8.28 4.88
C SER A 29 8.88 -6.83 5.17
N MET A 30 7.82 -6.60 5.95
CA MET A 30 7.40 -5.27 6.37
C MET A 30 8.45 -4.57 7.24
N ARG A 31 9.08 -5.30 8.17
CA ARG A 31 10.15 -4.76 9.04
C ARG A 31 11.34 -4.30 8.21
N CYS A 32 11.79 -5.11 7.26
CA CYS A 32 12.89 -4.77 6.36
C CYS A 32 12.56 -3.55 5.51
N ALA A 33 11.40 -3.53 4.85
CA ALA A 33 10.99 -2.40 4.01
C ALA A 33 10.90 -1.07 4.80
N LEU A 34 10.36 -1.11 6.02
CA LEU A 34 10.30 0.08 6.88
C LEU A 34 11.68 0.53 7.37
N HIS A 35 12.56 -0.42 7.71
CA HIS A 35 13.93 -0.12 8.10
C HIS A 35 14.72 0.53 6.96
N GLU A 36 14.61 -0.04 5.76
CA GLU A 36 15.21 0.47 4.53
C GLU A 36 14.73 1.88 4.20
N TYR A 37 13.41 2.09 4.24
CA TYR A 37 12.80 3.41 4.07
C TYR A 37 13.33 4.40 5.12
N ALA A 38 13.33 4.05 6.41
CA ALA A 38 13.71 4.98 7.48
C ALA A 38 15.20 5.35 7.49
N THR A 39 16.08 4.46 7.00
CA THR A 39 17.54 4.66 7.06
C THR A 39 18.13 5.19 5.77
N GLY A 40 17.36 5.24 4.67
CA GLY A 40 17.86 5.69 3.37
C GLY A 40 19.06 4.88 2.89
N ALA A 41 19.12 3.59 3.24
CA ALA A 41 20.27 2.75 2.97
C ALA A 41 20.62 2.78 1.48
N SER A 42 21.87 3.07 1.13
CA SER A 42 22.31 3.37 -0.25
C SER A 42 22.22 2.17 -1.22
N SER A 43 21.95 0.96 -0.69
CA SER A 43 21.69 -0.28 -1.44
C SER A 43 20.21 -0.69 -1.43
N SER A 44 19.34 0.12 -0.84
CA SER A 44 17.91 -0.16 -0.69
C SER A 44 17.19 -0.04 -2.02
N GLN A 45 16.28 -0.98 -2.30
CA GLN A 45 15.35 -0.85 -3.43
C GLN A 45 14.27 0.20 -3.16
N VAL A 46 14.15 0.66 -1.91
CA VAL A 46 13.17 1.62 -1.40
C VAL A 46 13.92 2.90 -0.97
N SER A 47 13.98 3.89 -1.85
CA SER A 47 14.48 5.23 -1.54
C SER A 47 13.34 6.09 -0.98
N THR A 48 13.61 6.86 0.07
CA THR A 48 12.68 7.90 0.57
C THR A 48 12.51 9.03 -0.43
N ASP A 49 13.59 9.37 -1.13
CA ASP A 49 13.66 10.53 -2.01
C ASP A 49 12.74 10.40 -3.24
N ASP A 50 12.41 9.18 -3.63
CA ASP A 50 11.54 8.90 -4.77
C ASP A 50 10.07 8.59 -4.38
N GLN A 51 9.70 8.69 -3.09
CA GLN A 51 8.31 8.43 -2.70
C GLN A 51 7.38 9.60 -3.08
N PRO A 52 6.35 9.38 -3.92
CA PRO A 52 5.45 10.45 -4.31
C PRO A 52 4.48 10.82 -3.19
N ASN A 53 4.06 12.08 -3.17
CA ASN A 53 3.04 12.54 -2.22
C ASN A 53 1.69 11.86 -2.45
N LYS A 54 0.95 11.66 -1.35
CA LYS A 54 -0.46 11.26 -1.42
C LYS A 54 -1.29 12.32 -2.12
N THR A 55 -2.25 11.90 -2.94
CA THR A 55 -3.17 12.80 -3.67
C THR A 55 -4.58 12.67 -3.11
N ILE A 56 -5.21 13.80 -2.80
CA ILE A 56 -6.58 13.85 -2.28
C ILE A 56 -7.49 14.51 -3.31
N VAL A 57 -8.55 13.81 -3.70
CA VAL A 57 -9.57 14.31 -4.64
C VAL A 57 -10.92 14.37 -3.93
N SER A 58 -11.43 15.58 -3.72
CA SER A 58 -12.75 15.80 -3.12
C SER A 58 -13.78 16.14 -4.19
N ALA A 59 -14.84 15.34 -4.26
CA ALA A 59 -15.97 15.55 -5.16
C ALA A 59 -17.05 16.42 -4.51
N ARG A 60 -17.86 17.09 -5.34
CA ARG A 60 -18.93 18.00 -4.88
C ARG A 60 -19.99 17.32 -3.99
N ASN A 61 -20.15 16.01 -4.11
CA ASN A 61 -21.06 15.20 -3.29
C ASN A 61 -20.49 14.85 -1.91
N GLY A 62 -19.36 15.44 -1.50
CA GLY A 62 -18.71 15.16 -0.22
C GLY A 62 -17.93 13.84 -0.17
N THR A 63 -17.74 13.17 -1.31
CA THR A 63 -16.86 12.00 -1.39
C THR A 63 -15.42 12.46 -1.55
N THR A 64 -14.53 11.95 -0.70
CA THR A 64 -13.09 12.19 -0.80
C THR A 64 -12.38 10.88 -1.13
N THR A 65 -11.58 10.89 -2.19
CA THR A 65 -10.72 9.76 -2.58
C THR A 65 -9.28 10.12 -2.31
N LEU A 66 -8.61 9.27 -1.54
CA LEU A 66 -7.19 9.33 -1.23
C LEU A 66 -6.44 8.31 -2.10
N PHE A 67 -5.47 8.78 -2.87
CA PHE A 67 -4.52 7.96 -3.61
C PHE A 67 -3.16 8.01 -2.92
N MET A 68 -2.61 6.84 -2.61
CA MET A 68 -1.32 6.66 -1.96
C MET A 68 -0.41 5.86 -2.90
N PRO A 69 0.34 6.54 -3.79
CA PRO A 69 1.38 5.90 -4.59
C PRO A 69 2.62 5.61 -3.75
N SER A 70 3.38 4.60 -4.15
CA SER A 70 4.68 4.21 -3.58
C SER A 70 5.53 3.60 -4.69
N ILE A 71 6.83 3.85 -4.65
CA ILE A 71 7.77 3.42 -5.69
C ILE A 71 8.89 2.61 -5.04
N ILE A 72 9.29 1.54 -5.68
CA ILE A 72 10.55 0.85 -5.41
C ILE A 72 11.28 0.62 -6.73
N THR A 73 12.53 0.23 -6.68
CA THR A 73 13.32 -0.03 -7.90
C THR A 73 12.59 -1.05 -8.79
N GLY A 74 12.16 -0.62 -9.99
CA GLY A 74 11.50 -1.48 -10.98
C GLY A 74 10.01 -1.73 -10.77
N SER A 75 9.34 -1.16 -9.76
CA SER A 75 7.89 -1.29 -9.61
C SER A 75 7.21 -0.13 -8.87
N MET A 76 5.89 -0.02 -9.03
CA MET A 76 5.06 1.00 -8.39
C MET A 76 3.80 0.34 -7.83
N GLY A 77 3.44 0.70 -6.59
CA GLY A 77 2.19 0.32 -5.95
C GLY A 77 1.31 1.54 -5.70
N ILE A 78 0.00 1.42 -5.92
CA ILE A 78 -0.96 2.49 -5.63
C ILE A 78 -2.13 1.93 -4.83
N LYS A 79 -2.43 2.57 -3.69
CA LYS A 79 -3.64 2.30 -2.91
C LYS A 79 -4.63 3.46 -3.08
N GLY A 80 -5.84 3.15 -3.56
CA GLY A 80 -6.96 4.09 -3.62
C GLY A 80 -7.99 3.76 -2.54
N THR A 81 -8.43 4.75 -1.77
CA THR A 81 -9.52 4.59 -0.81
C THR A 81 -10.47 5.77 -0.90
N SER A 82 -11.78 5.50 -0.94
CA SER A 82 -12.81 6.54 -0.95
C SER A 82 -13.60 6.50 0.33
N SER A 83 -13.87 7.67 0.91
CA SER A 83 -14.80 7.85 2.02
C SER A 83 -15.87 8.87 1.64
N SER A 84 -17.13 8.53 1.93
CA SER A 84 -18.26 9.44 1.85
C SER A 84 -18.60 9.88 3.26
N ASN A 85 -17.83 10.83 3.81
CA ASN A 85 -18.22 11.47 5.05
C ASN A 85 -17.80 12.94 5.01
N ALA A 86 -18.79 13.83 5.01
CA ALA A 86 -18.58 15.27 4.91
C ALA A 86 -17.97 15.90 6.19
N LEU A 87 -17.73 15.13 7.26
CA LEU A 87 -17.13 15.62 8.51
C LEU A 87 -16.34 14.50 9.21
N SER A 88 -15.14 14.86 9.67
CA SER A 88 -14.15 14.04 10.41
C SER A 88 -13.54 12.89 9.57
N GLN A 89 -12.22 12.87 9.38
CA GLN A 89 -11.26 12.56 10.44
C GLN A 89 -9.88 13.15 10.12
N PHE A 90 -9.20 13.52 11.21
CA PHE A 90 -7.80 13.94 11.31
C PHE A 90 -6.82 13.02 10.57
#